data_AF-A0A3D0G973-F1
#
_entry.id   AF-A0A3D0G973-F1
#
_cell.length_a   1.000
_cell.length_b   1.000
_cell.length_c   1.000
_cell.angle_alpha   90.00
_cell.angle_beta   90.00
_cell.angle_gamma   90.00
#
_symmetry.space_group_name_H-M   'P 1'
#
loop_
_entity.id
_entity.type
_entity.pdbx_description
1 polymer ?
#
loop_
_entity_poly.entity_id
_entity_poly.type
_entity_poly.pdbx_seq_one_letter_code
_entity_poly.pdbx_strand_id
1 'polypeptide(L)'
;MTDLPTSIDGVETLLEGENYVVGRALATVTFLALNLGRPLFLEGEAGVGKTELAKALAAGLGRRLIRLQCYEGLDAASAVYEWNFPAQMVAIRTAEVTEGSDRETLTDELF
;
A
#
# COMPACT_ATOMS: atom_id res chain seq x y z
N MET A 1 -0.01 -15.96 7.63
CA MET A 1 -0.17 -14.58 8.14
C MET A 1 0.48 -14.57 9.50
N THR A 2 1.49 -13.72 9.72
CA THR A 2 2.13 -13.58 11.03
C THR A 2 1.16 -12.90 11.99
N ASP A 3 1.04 -13.43 13.20
CA ASP A 3 0.19 -12.84 14.24
C ASP A 3 0.74 -11.49 14.68
N LEU A 4 -0.17 -10.60 15.11
CA LEU A 4 0.22 -9.30 15.64
C LEU A 4 0.95 -9.48 16.99
N PRO A 5 1.96 -8.66 17.29
CA PRO A 5 2.62 -8.69 18.58
C PRO A 5 1.61 -8.39 19.70
N THR A 6 1.65 -9.20 20.76
CA THR A 6 0.70 -9.13 21.90
C THR A 6 1.19 -8.26 23.05
N SER A 7 2.41 -7.74 22.95
CA SER A 7 3.02 -6.85 23.95
C SER A 7 3.93 -5.82 23.29
N ILE A 8 4.32 -4.80 24.05
CA ILE A 8 5.28 -3.78 23.62
C ILE A 8 6.66 -4.42 23.38
N ASP A 9 7.10 -5.33 24.26
CA ASP A 9 8.37 -6.07 24.12
C ASP A 9 8.37 -6.96 22.85
N GLY A 10 7.19 -7.45 22.45
CA GLY A 10 7.01 -8.19 21.20
C GLY A 10 7.22 -7.30 19.97
N VAL A 11 6.81 -6.03 20.03
CA VAL A 11 7.10 -5.06 18.96
C VAL A 11 8.61 -4.76 18.89
N GLU A 12 9.26 -4.58 20.04
CA GLU A 12 10.72 -4.36 20.11
C GLU A 12 11.47 -5.54 19.48
N THR A 13 11.14 -6.77 19.89
CA THR A 13 11.75 -8.00 19.36
C THR A 13 11.52 -8.16 17.86
N LEU A 14 10.30 -7.86 17.38
CA LEU A 14 9.95 -7.94 15.96
C LEU A 14 10.78 -6.95 15.14
N LEU A 15 10.92 -5.71 15.61
CA LEU A 15 11.67 -4.68 14.90
C LEU A 15 13.18 -4.91 14.96
N GLU A 16 13.70 -5.40 16.08
CA GLU A 16 15.11 -5.81 16.20
C GLU A 16 15.47 -6.94 15.24
N GLY A 17 14.57 -7.91 15.04
CA GLY A 17 14.71 -8.96 14.03
C GLY A 17 14.86 -8.44 12.60
N GLU A 18 14.33 -7.25 12.33
CA GLU A 18 14.42 -6.54 11.04
C GLU A 18 15.51 -5.46 11.05
N ASN A 19 16.47 -5.53 11.97
CA ASN A 19 17.57 -4.58 12.15
C ASN A 19 17.12 -3.13 12.44
N TYR A 20 15.94 -2.96 13.04
CA TYR A 20 15.41 -1.67 13.46
C TYR A 20 15.38 -1.56 14.99
N VAL A 21 16.31 -0.79 15.54
CA VAL A 21 16.35 -0.53 16.99
C VAL A 21 15.35 0.58 17.32
N VAL A 22 14.32 0.22 18.08
CA VAL A 22 13.22 1.12 18.45
C VAL A 22 13.32 1.53 19.93
N GLY A 23 13.01 2.80 20.23
CA GLY A 23 12.84 3.23 21.62
C GLY A 23 11.49 2.85 22.20
N ARG A 24 11.40 2.65 23.52
CA ARG A 24 10.19 2.20 24.22
C ARG A 24 8.93 2.99 23.87
N ALA A 25 9.04 4.32 23.76
CA ALA A 25 7.92 5.18 23.42
C ALA A 25 7.33 4.87 22.03
N LEU A 26 8.20 4.73 21.02
CA LEU A 26 7.79 4.42 19.65
C LEU A 26 7.25 2.98 19.54
N ALA A 27 7.86 2.03 20.25
CA ALA A 27 7.34 0.67 20.35
C ALA A 27 5.93 0.64 20.95
N THR A 28 5.68 1.43 21.99
CA THR A 28 4.37 1.52 22.64
C THR A 28 3.31 2.07 21.70
N VAL A 29 3.58 3.17 21.00
CA VAL A 29 2.62 3.75 20.06
C VAL A 29 2.38 2.81 18.87
N THR A 30 3.42 2.13 18.39
CA THR A 30 3.33 1.13 17.32
C THR A 30 2.47 -0.07 17.75
N PHE A 31 2.67 -0.58 18.97
CA PHE A 31 1.83 -1.63 19.55
C PHE A 31 0.35 -1.21 19.61
N LEU A 32 0.07 -0.01 20.12
CA LEU A 32 -1.30 0.51 20.20
C LEU A 32 -1.92 0.70 18.81
N ALA A 33 -1.18 1.22 17.84
CA ALA A 33 -1.66 1.40 16.47
C ALA A 33 -2.05 0.06 15.82
N LEU A 34 -1.21 -0.97 15.99
CA LEU A 34 -1.47 -2.32 15.50
C LEU A 34 -2.67 -2.96 16.19
N ASN A 35 -2.75 -2.88 17.52
CA ASN A 35 -3.81 -3.51 18.31
C ASN A 35 -5.18 -2.82 18.14
N LEU A 36 -5.20 -1.50 17.95
CA LEU A 36 -6.43 -0.72 17.76
C LEU A 36 -6.83 -0.60 16.29
N GLY A 37 -6.00 -1.06 15.35
CA GLY A 37 -6.23 -0.87 13.91
C GLY A 37 -6.27 0.60 13.51
N ARG A 38 -5.45 1.45 14.14
CA ARG A 38 -5.42 2.90 13.88
C ARG A 38 -4.17 3.29 13.09
N PRO A 39 -4.27 4.23 12.13
CA PRO A 39 -3.11 4.72 11.39
C PRO A 39 -2.07 5.35 12.31
N LEU A 40 -0.79 5.16 11.97
CA LEU A 40 0.34 5.76 12.66
C LEU A 40 0.91 6.90 11.80
N PHE A 41 0.94 8.11 12.36
CA PHE A 41 1.59 9.27 11.75
C PHE A 41 2.91 9.56 12.48
N LEU A 42 3.99 9.75 11.73
CA LEU A 42 5.34 9.90 12.27
C LEU A 42 5.93 11.26 11.87
N GLU A 43 6.19 12.10 12.87
CA GLU A 43 6.88 13.38 12.70
C GLU A 43 8.33 13.31 13.19
N GLY A 44 9.21 14.16 12.63
CA GLY A 44 10.58 14.34 13.09
C GLY A 44 11.54 14.75 11.98
N GLU A 45 12.83 14.83 12.28
CA GLU A 45 13.86 15.23 11.31
C GLU A 45 14.11 14.20 10.21
N ALA A 46 14.67 14.63 9.08
CA ALA A 46 15.10 13.71 8.04
C ALA A 46 16.16 12.74 8.58
N GLY A 47 16.07 11.45 8.20
CA GLY A 47 17.07 10.45 8.59
C GLY A 47 16.83 9.73 9.93
N VAL A 48 15.83 10.09 10.74
CA VAL A 48 15.53 9.43 12.03
C VAL A 48 14.84 8.05 11.90
N GLY A 49 14.87 7.42 10.72
CA GLY A 49 14.33 6.07 10.53
C GLY A 49 12.81 5.96 10.37
N LYS A 50 12.07 7.05 10.09
CA LYS A 50 10.61 7.00 9.85
C LYS A 50 10.21 6.03 8.73
N THR A 51 10.90 6.13 7.59
CA THR A 51 10.64 5.26 6.43
C THR A 51 11.09 3.81 6.70
N GLU A 52 12.18 3.63 7.46
CA GLU A 52 12.68 2.31 7.81
C GLU A 52 11.74 1.57 8.78
N LEU A 53 11.07 2.28 9.68
CA LEU A 53 10.05 1.67 10.54
C LEU A 53 8.94 1.00 9.71
N ALA A 54 8.45 1.66 8.66
CA ALA A 54 7.42 1.09 7.80
C ALA A 54 7.90 -0.17 7.06
N LYS A 55 9.17 -0.22 6.66
CA LYS A 55 9.80 -1.39 6.03
C LYS A 55 9.96 -2.54 7.02
N ALA A 56 10.51 -2.27 8.21
CA ALA A 56 10.69 -3.24 9.27
C ALA A 56 9.35 -3.83 9.73
N LEU A 57 8.32 -3.00 9.91
CA LEU A 57 6.98 -3.49 10.25
C LEU A 57 6.38 -4.39 9.17
N ALA A 58 6.52 -4.01 7.89
CA ALA A 58 6.00 -4.84 6.81
C ALA A 58 6.73 -6.18 6.74
N ALA A 59 8.06 -6.18 6.84
CA ALA A 59 8.88 -7.39 6.82
C ALA A 59 8.58 -8.30 8.03
N GLY A 60 8.63 -7.77 9.25
CA GLY A 60 8.39 -8.53 10.48
C GLY A 60 6.96 -9.07 10.60
N LEU A 61 5.98 -8.39 10.02
CA LEU A 61 4.58 -8.88 9.95
C LEU A 61 4.30 -9.78 8.74
N GLY A 62 5.29 -9.99 7.85
CA GLY A 62 5.11 -10.75 6.61
C GLY A 62 4.07 -10.13 5.67
N ARG A 63 3.98 -8.80 5.63
CA ARG A 63 3.00 -8.04 4.83
C ARG A 63 3.66 -7.35 3.64
N ARG A 64 2.91 -7.21 2.56
CA ARG A 64 3.34 -6.40 1.42
C ARG A 64 3.38 -4.92 1.83
N LEU A 65 4.53 -4.27 1.64
CA LEU A 65 4.65 -2.82 1.75
C LEU A 65 4.24 -2.15 0.45
N ILE A 66 3.20 -1.32 0.49
CA ILE A 66 2.81 -0.44 -0.61
C ILE A 66 3.31 0.96 -0.27
N ARG A 67 4.15 1.53 -1.12
CA ARG A 67 4.74 2.86 -0.92
C ARG A 67 4.15 3.85 -1.91
N LEU A 68 3.37 4.80 -1.41
CA LEU A 68 2.93 5.98 -2.16
C LEU A 68 3.85 7.15 -1.80
N GLN A 69 4.59 7.66 -2.78
CA GLN A 69 5.41 8.86 -2.59
C GLN A 69 4.55 10.08 -2.88
N CYS A 70 4.30 10.90 -1.85
CA CYS A 70 3.61 12.17 -2.04
C CYS A 70 4.60 13.23 -2.54
N TYR A 71 4.19 13.95 -3.58
CA TYR A 71 4.91 15.09 -4.15
C TYR A 71 3.87 16.10 -4.68
N GLU A 72 4.32 17.31 -4.97
CA GLU A 72 3.44 18.36 -5.50
C GLU A 72 2.90 17.97 -6.88
N GLY A 73 1.58 17.99 -7.04
CA GLY A 73 0.92 17.52 -8.26
C GLY A 73 0.50 16.05 -8.26
N LEU A 74 0.69 15.31 -7.15
CA LEU A 74 0.00 14.04 -6.95
C LEU A 74 -1.51 14.30 -6.71
N ASP A 75 -2.35 13.71 -7.56
CA ASP A 75 -3.81 13.77 -7.43
C ASP A 75 -4.44 12.39 -7.20
N ALA A 76 -5.75 12.37 -6.94
CA ALA A 76 -6.47 11.13 -6.64
C ALA A 76 -6.51 10.16 -7.83
N ALA A 77 -6.59 10.67 -9.07
CA ALA A 77 -6.60 9.85 -10.27
C ALA A 77 -5.28 9.08 -10.43
N SER A 78 -4.16 9.76 -10.20
CA SER A 78 -2.83 9.17 -10.26
C SER A 78 -2.54 8.23 -9.06
N ALA A 79 -3.17 8.49 -7.90
CA ALA A 79 -2.92 7.71 -6.68
C ALA A 79 -3.78 6.45 -6.54
N VAL A 80 -5.01 6.44 -7.06
CA VAL A 80 -5.97 5.33 -6.87
C VAL A 80 -6.11 4.55 -8.17
N TYR A 81 -6.73 5.15 -9.18
CA TYR A 81 -6.81 4.67 -10.56
C TYR A 81 -7.48 5.75 -11.42
N GLU A 82 -7.21 5.71 -12.72
CA GLU A 82 -8.00 6.43 -13.73
C GLU A 82 -8.67 5.39 -14.64
N TRP A 83 -9.93 5.64 -14.99
CA TRP A 83 -10.65 4.82 -15.96
C TRP A 83 -10.21 5.23 -17.37
N ASN A 84 -9.62 4.31 -18.14
CA ASN A 84 -9.12 4.60 -19.48
C ASN A 84 -10.26 4.65 -20.52
N PHE A 85 -11.05 5.72 -20.47
CA PHE A 85 -12.17 5.96 -21.37
C PHE A 85 -11.75 6.02 -22.86
N PRO A 86 -10.61 6.64 -23.25
CA PRO A 86 -10.16 6.62 -24.64
C PRO A 86 -9.92 5.21 -25.19
N ALA A 87 -9.28 4.32 -24.41
CA ALA A 87 -9.06 2.94 -24.82
C ALA A 87 -10.38 2.19 -25.04
N GLN A 88 -11.37 2.42 -24.18
CA GLN A 88 -12.71 1.84 -24.35
C GLN A 88 -13.40 2.36 -25.61
N MET A 89 -13.32 3.65 -25.89
CA MET A 89 -13.89 4.22 -27.10
C MET A 89 -13.22 3.67 -28.37
N VAL A 90 -11.89 3.46 -28.35
CA VAL A 90 -11.16 2.82 -29.45
C VAL A 90 -11.60 1.36 -29.64
N ALA A 91 -11.76 0.60 -28.55
CA ALA A 91 -12.26 -0.77 -28.61
C ALA A 91 -13.67 -0.84 -29.20
N ILE A 92 -14.59 0.02 -28.74
CA ILE A 92 -15.97 0.11 -29.29
C ILE A 92 -15.94 0.44 -30.78
N ARG A 93 -15.14 1.41 -31.20
CA ARG A 93 -15.07 1.84 -32.61
C ARG A 93 -14.43 0.78 -33.51
N THR A 94 -13.41 0.08 -33.01
CA THR A 94 -12.80 -1.06 -33.70
C THR A 94 -13.81 -2.20 -33.87
N ALA A 95 -14.61 -2.46 -32.83
CA ALA A 95 -15.67 -3.46 -32.86
C ALA A 95 -16.80 -3.11 -33.84
N GLU A 96 -17.19 -1.84 -33.94
CA GLU A 96 -18.20 -1.37 -34.90
C GLU A 96 -17.73 -1.48 -36.36
N VAL A 97 -16.43 -1.23 -36.63
CA VAL A 97 -15.84 -1.34 -37.97
C VAL A 97 -15.65 -2.80 -38.39
N THR A 98 -15.49 -3.69 -37.43
CA THR A 98 -15.34 -5.13 -37.65
C THR A 98 -16.73 -5.79 -37.57
N GLU A 99 -17.61 -5.52 -38.55
CA GLU A 99 -18.92 -6.18 -38.65
C GLU A 99 -18.77 -7.71 -38.59
N GLY A 100 -19.00 -8.30 -37.40
CA GLY A 100 -19.00 -9.75 -37.19
C GLY A 100 -18.26 -10.28 -35.96
N SER A 101 -17.65 -9.45 -35.10
CA SER A 101 -17.03 -9.97 -33.87
C SER A 101 -18.09 -10.30 -32.81
N ASP A 102 -18.04 -11.53 -32.30
CA ASP A 102 -18.99 -12.07 -31.32
C ASP A 102 -19.07 -11.17 -30.08
N ARG A 103 -20.31 -10.86 -29.67
CA ARG A 103 -20.62 -9.98 -28.53
C ARG A 103 -19.96 -10.45 -27.23
N GLU A 104 -19.73 -11.75 -27.10
CA GLU A 104 -19.10 -12.39 -25.95
C GLU A 104 -17.59 -12.06 -25.88
N THR A 105 -16.86 -12.16 -26.99
CA THR A 105 -15.44 -11.74 -27.10
C THR A 105 -15.21 -10.27 -26.77
N LEU A 106 -16.14 -9.40 -27.17
CA LEU A 106 -16.05 -7.96 -26.87
C LEU A 106 -16.22 -7.65 -25.38
N THR A 107 -16.91 -8.51 -24.63
CA THR A 107 -17.13 -8.29 -23.20
C THR A 107 -15.88 -8.69 -22.41
N ASP A 108 -15.21 -9.77 -22.80
CA ASP A 108 -13.95 -10.23 -22.21
C ASP A 108 -12.74 -9.33 -22.52
N GLU A 109 -12.76 -8.57 -23.62
CA GLU A 109 -11.68 -7.61 -23.94
C GLU A 109 -11.84 -6.25 -23.24
N LEU A 110 -13.05 -5.92 -22.78
CA LEU A 110 -13.37 -4.62 -22.17
C LEU A 110 -13.41 -4.63 -20.63
N PHE A 111 -13.51 -5.80 -19.99
CA PHE A 111 -13.66 -6.00 -18.54
C PHE A 111 -12.70 -7.08 -18.00
#